data_AF-A0ABD1HKH2-F1
#
_entry.id   AF-A0ABD1HKH2-F1
#
_cell.length_a   1.000
_cell.length_b   1.000
_cell.length_c   1.000
_cell.angle_alpha   90.00
_cell.angle_beta   90.00
_cell.angle_gamma   90.00
#
_symmetry.space_group_name_H-M   'P 1'
#
loop_
_entity.id
_entity.type
_entity.pdbx_description
1 polymer ?
#
loop_
_entity_poly.entity_id
_entity_poly.type
_entity_poly.pdbx_seq_one_letter_code
_entity_poly.pdbx_strand_id
1 'polypeptide(L)'
;MEMHSSVTNDYVKRLEEMRKSAKFHPSIWGDYFLAYNSNNTQISSDEQEELAKLKEMVGKLLAQTPDDSQRKLELIDAIQRLGVDYHFEKEIDESLRYVYVNYEQQNNKNGDDLSTVARRFHLLRQHGYNVPSGVFQKFTDNEGNYVASLENNVEGLLNLYEAAHLLKHDEDILDRAIEFCSSYLRASLHKMTANASLSKRVNEALILNMPIRKTLPRLGARKFVSLYEEDESHNEILLKFAKLDFNLVQKMHQRELSDITRWWKKFDVANKMPYARDRIVELFMWMTGIFFEPCYAKA
;
A
#
# COMPACT_ATOMS: atom_id res chain seq x y z
N MET A 1 -26.95 -61.20 -4.74
CA MET A 1 -26.13 -60.13 -4.11
C MET A 1 -26.11 -58.83 -4.93
N GLU A 2 -26.84 -58.72 -6.04
CA GLU A 2 -26.80 -57.55 -6.94
C GLU A 2 -27.89 -56.48 -6.65
N MET A 3 -28.99 -56.86 -6.00
CA MET A 3 -30.13 -55.95 -5.76
C MET A 3 -29.86 -54.88 -4.70
N HIS A 4 -29.02 -55.15 -3.71
CA HIS A 4 -28.61 -54.16 -2.70
C HIS A 4 -27.65 -53.10 -3.26
N SER A 5 -26.87 -53.43 -4.30
CA SER A 5 -25.93 -52.50 -4.93
C SER A 5 -26.64 -51.40 -5.72
N SER A 6 -27.74 -51.73 -6.42
CA SER A 6 -28.45 -50.77 -7.28
C SER A 6 -29.26 -49.73 -6.49
N VAL A 7 -29.89 -50.14 -5.38
CA VAL A 7 -30.70 -49.24 -4.52
C VAL A 7 -29.81 -48.23 -3.78
N THR A 8 -28.61 -48.64 -3.39
CA THR A 8 -27.63 -47.76 -2.73
C THR A 8 -27.14 -46.67 -3.69
N ASN A 9 -26.97 -47.02 -4.97
CA ASN A 9 -26.52 -46.09 -6.02
C ASN A 9 -27.57 -45.02 -6.35
N ASP A 10 -28.85 -45.40 -6.38
CA ASP A 10 -29.96 -44.49 -6.71
C ASP A 10 -30.26 -43.49 -5.57
N TYR A 11 -29.99 -43.90 -4.32
CA TYR A 11 -30.11 -43.04 -3.13
C TYR A 11 -28.98 -41.99 -3.04
N VAL A 12 -27.74 -42.39 -3.33
CA VAL A 12 -26.58 -41.48 -3.42
C VAL A 12 -26.79 -40.44 -4.52
N LYS A 13 -27.32 -40.85 -5.67
CA LYS A 13 -27.62 -39.96 -6.79
C LYS A 13 -28.66 -38.89 -6.44
N ARG A 14 -29.72 -39.25 -5.69
CA ARG A 14 -30.70 -38.27 -5.17
C ARG A 14 -30.11 -37.31 -4.15
N LEU A 15 -29.19 -37.76 -3.30
CA LEU A 15 -28.50 -36.90 -2.33
C LEU A 15 -27.57 -35.90 -3.02
N GLU A 16 -26.90 -36.30 -4.10
CA GLU A 16 -26.11 -35.42 -4.95
C GLU A 16 -26.98 -34.37 -5.67
N GLU A 17 -28.17 -34.74 -6.13
CA GLU A 17 -29.14 -33.82 -6.75
C GLU A 17 -29.78 -32.83 -5.74
N MET A 18 -29.89 -33.19 -4.46
CA MET A 18 -30.39 -32.30 -3.39
C MET A 18 -29.37 -31.22 -2.98
N ARG A 19 -28.07 -31.46 -3.20
CA ARG A 19 -27.00 -30.52 -2.85
C ARG A 19 -26.85 -29.49 -3.97
N LYS A 20 -27.05 -28.20 -3.65
CA LYS A 20 -26.81 -27.11 -4.63
C LYS A 20 -25.35 -27.18 -5.12
N SER A 21 -25.15 -27.74 -6.31
CA SER A 21 -23.84 -27.86 -6.94
C SER A 21 -23.42 -26.50 -7.48
N ALA A 22 -22.40 -25.90 -6.86
CA ALA A 22 -21.80 -24.68 -7.34
C ALA A 22 -20.69 -25.03 -8.34
N LYS A 23 -20.75 -24.46 -9.55
CA LYS A 23 -19.71 -24.62 -10.58
C LYS A 23 -18.72 -23.48 -10.47
N PHE A 24 -17.57 -23.72 -9.83
CA PHE A 24 -16.47 -22.76 -9.76
C PHE A 24 -15.45 -23.03 -10.86
N HIS A 25 -14.79 -21.97 -11.35
CA HIS A 25 -13.68 -22.14 -12.28
C HIS A 25 -12.46 -22.76 -11.56
N PRO A 26 -11.62 -23.55 -12.24
CA PRO A 26 -10.38 -24.06 -11.67
C PRO A 26 -9.41 -22.91 -11.33
N SER A 27 -8.41 -23.20 -10.50
CA SER A 27 -7.31 -22.26 -10.26
C SER A 27 -6.58 -21.92 -11.56
N ILE A 28 -6.28 -20.66 -11.79
CA ILE A 28 -5.52 -20.20 -12.97
C ILE A 28 -4.02 -20.48 -12.86
N TRP A 29 -3.54 -20.79 -11.65
CA TRP A 29 -2.11 -20.92 -11.35
C TRP A 29 -1.58 -22.34 -11.52
N GLY A 30 -2.46 -23.34 -11.45
CA GLY A 30 -2.08 -24.75 -11.50
C GLY A 30 -0.89 -25.07 -10.58
N ASP A 31 0.16 -25.63 -11.17
CA ASP A 31 1.38 -26.03 -10.46
C ASP A 31 2.51 -24.98 -10.47
N TYR A 32 2.25 -23.76 -10.98
CA TYR A 32 3.27 -22.73 -11.23
C TYR A 32 4.18 -22.47 -10.02
N PHE A 33 3.60 -22.35 -8.82
CA PHE A 33 4.36 -22.00 -7.61
C PHE A 33 5.12 -23.18 -6.96
N LEU A 34 4.91 -24.42 -7.42
CA LEU A 34 5.64 -25.57 -6.89
C LEU A 34 7.13 -25.54 -7.25
N ALA A 35 7.51 -24.82 -8.32
CA ALA A 35 8.86 -24.73 -8.83
C ALA A 35 9.80 -23.80 -8.03
N TYR A 36 9.30 -23.03 -7.06
CA TYR A 36 10.12 -22.09 -6.28
C TYR A 36 10.90 -22.75 -5.12
N ASN A 37 11.22 -24.04 -5.26
CA ASN A 37 12.01 -24.77 -4.27
C ASN A 37 13.52 -24.46 -4.37
N SER A 38 14.05 -23.97 -3.24
CA SER A 38 15.45 -23.78 -2.85
C SER A 38 16.38 -22.89 -3.71
N ASN A 39 16.56 -23.11 -5.01
CA ASN A 39 17.69 -22.48 -5.73
C ASN A 39 17.39 -21.05 -6.22
N ASN A 40 16.24 -20.83 -6.86
CA ASN A 40 15.91 -19.53 -7.47
C ASN A 40 15.51 -18.45 -6.45
N THR A 41 15.12 -18.89 -5.25
CA THR A 41 14.68 -18.02 -4.15
C THR A 41 15.74 -17.88 -3.07
N GLN A 42 16.94 -18.42 -3.27
CA GLN A 42 18.05 -18.27 -2.34
C GLN A 42 18.45 -16.81 -2.20
N ILE A 43 18.49 -16.38 -0.94
CA ILE A 43 19.01 -15.08 -0.54
C ILE A 43 20.49 -15.33 -0.22
N SER A 44 21.39 -14.70 -0.98
CA SER A 44 22.83 -14.84 -0.75
C SER A 44 23.27 -14.03 0.48
N SER A 45 24.42 -14.39 1.05
CA SER A 45 25.04 -13.58 2.11
C SER A 45 25.34 -12.16 1.62
N ASP A 46 25.76 -12.02 0.36
CA ASP A 46 26.10 -10.74 -0.25
C ASP A 46 24.86 -9.83 -0.35
N GLU A 47 23.71 -10.37 -0.74
CA GLU A 47 22.44 -9.62 -0.80
C GLU A 47 22.02 -9.11 0.59
N GLN A 48 22.21 -9.93 1.65
CA GLN A 48 21.89 -9.52 3.03
C GLN A 48 22.85 -8.44 3.53
N GLU A 49 24.14 -8.57 3.23
CA GLU A 49 25.14 -7.58 3.62
C GLU A 49 24.91 -6.24 2.90
N GLU A 50 24.58 -6.28 1.60
CA GLU A 50 24.22 -5.09 0.84
C GLU A 50 22.95 -4.42 1.38
N LEU A 51 21.91 -5.20 1.70
CA LEU A 51 20.69 -4.68 2.32
C LEU A 51 20.99 -4.02 3.67
N ALA A 52 21.82 -4.65 4.51
CA ALA A 52 22.19 -4.11 5.81
C ALA A 52 22.96 -2.77 5.67
N LYS A 53 23.90 -2.69 4.72
CA LYS A 53 24.63 -1.45 4.41
C LYS A 53 23.69 -0.34 3.96
N LEU A 54 22.79 -0.64 3.01
CA LEU A 54 21.81 0.34 2.52
C LEU A 54 20.84 0.78 3.62
N LYS A 55 20.40 -0.16 4.48
CA LYS A 55 19.57 0.16 5.65
C LYS A 55 20.27 1.14 6.58
N GLU A 56 21.54 0.91 6.90
CA GLU A 56 22.32 1.83 7.74
C GLU A 56 22.46 3.23 7.10
N MET A 57 22.68 3.28 5.78
CA MET A 57 22.78 4.55 5.04
C MET A 57 21.45 5.34 5.05
N VAL A 58 20.32 4.67 4.86
CA VAL A 58 18.99 5.30 4.95
C VAL A 58 18.70 5.73 6.40
N GLY A 59 19.08 4.93 7.40
CA GLY A 59 18.97 5.31 8.81
C GLY A 59 19.79 6.55 9.15
N LYS A 60 21.03 6.67 8.63
CA LYS A 60 21.84 7.89 8.76
C LYS A 60 21.19 9.09 8.08
N LEU A 61 20.62 8.90 6.88
CA LEU A 61 19.90 9.96 6.16
C LEU A 61 18.71 10.47 6.98
N LEU A 62 17.93 9.57 7.58
CA LEU A 62 16.86 9.93 8.50
C LEU A 62 17.41 10.73 9.69
N ALA A 63 18.45 10.24 10.37
CA ALA A 63 19.01 10.91 11.54
C ALA A 63 19.61 12.31 11.26
N GLN A 64 20.20 12.50 10.08
CA GLN A 64 20.84 13.76 9.68
C GLN A 64 19.84 14.82 9.18
N THR A 65 18.68 14.39 8.70
CA THR A 65 17.66 15.30 8.21
C THR A 65 16.95 15.93 9.42
N PRO A 66 16.80 17.27 9.51
CA PRO A 66 16.11 17.90 10.64
C PRO A 66 14.63 17.51 10.70
N ASP A 67 14.12 17.19 11.89
CA ASP A 67 12.75 16.70 12.10
C ASP A 67 11.66 17.72 11.72
N ASP A 68 11.96 19.02 11.82
CA ASP A 68 11.05 20.09 11.43
C ASP A 68 11.08 20.45 9.94
N SER A 69 11.95 19.81 9.15
CA SER A 69 12.12 20.14 7.74
C SER A 69 11.07 19.46 6.85
N GLN A 70 10.67 20.15 5.77
CA GLN A 70 9.83 19.57 4.72
C GLN A 70 10.47 18.28 4.13
N ARG A 71 11.80 18.29 3.97
CA ARG A 71 12.58 17.14 3.48
C ARG A 71 12.42 15.90 4.36
N LYS A 72 12.31 16.05 5.69
CA LYS A 72 12.05 14.92 6.58
C LYS A 72 10.69 14.31 6.29
N LEU A 73 9.64 15.13 6.15
CA LEU A 73 8.29 14.64 5.85
C LEU A 73 8.25 13.95 4.48
N GLU A 74 8.94 14.50 3.49
CA GLU A 74 9.07 13.89 2.16
C GLU A 74 9.80 12.54 2.22
N LEU A 75 10.88 12.46 3.00
CA LEU A 75 11.64 11.23 3.19
C LEU A 75 10.81 10.14 3.88
N ILE A 76 10.11 10.48 4.96
CA ILE A 76 9.24 9.54 5.69
C ILE A 76 8.10 9.06 4.78
N ASP A 77 7.45 9.97 4.06
CA ASP A 77 6.38 9.63 3.11
C ASP A 77 6.89 8.71 1.99
N ALA A 78 8.09 8.97 1.44
CA ALA A 78 8.72 8.10 0.45
C ALA A 78 9.03 6.70 1.02
N ILE A 79 9.59 6.62 2.23
CA ILE A 79 9.91 5.35 2.90
C ILE A 79 8.64 4.49 3.10
N GLN A 80 7.54 5.09 3.57
CA GLN A 80 6.26 4.40 3.75
C GLN A 80 5.67 3.95 2.42
N ARG A 81 5.66 4.83 1.41
CA ARG A 81 5.12 4.49 0.08
C ARG A 81 5.93 3.43 -0.64
N LEU A 82 7.24 3.35 -0.39
CA LEU A 82 8.11 2.29 -0.91
C LEU A 82 7.96 0.97 -0.14
N GLY A 83 7.19 0.95 0.96
CA GLY A 83 6.87 -0.24 1.74
C GLY A 83 8.06 -0.80 2.52
N VAL A 84 8.95 0.09 2.99
CA VAL A 84 10.16 -0.26 3.75
C VAL A 84 10.24 0.45 5.11
N ASP A 85 9.14 1.07 5.54
CA ASP A 85 8.99 1.73 6.82
C ASP A 85 9.11 0.80 8.02
N TYR A 86 8.75 -0.48 7.87
CA TYR A 86 8.92 -1.52 8.90
C TYR A 86 10.38 -1.71 9.34
N HIS A 87 11.36 -1.20 8.60
CA HIS A 87 12.77 -1.19 9.00
C HIS A 87 13.17 -0.04 9.92
N PHE A 88 12.37 1.03 9.96
CA PHE A 88 12.68 2.33 10.56
C PHE A 88 11.53 2.85 11.46
N GLU A 89 10.70 1.95 11.99
CA GLU A 89 9.52 2.32 12.78
C GLU A 89 9.85 3.27 13.92
N LYS A 90 10.97 3.01 14.61
CA LYS A 90 11.43 3.82 15.75
C LYS A 90 11.81 5.22 15.30
N GLU A 91 12.65 5.35 14.26
CA GLU A 91 13.13 6.63 13.75
C GLU A 91 11.97 7.48 13.20
N ILE A 92 11.00 6.83 12.56
CA ILE A 92 9.78 7.47 12.05
C ILE A 92 8.91 7.96 13.22
N ASP A 93 8.65 7.12 14.23
CA ASP A 93 7.84 7.50 15.38
C ASP A 93 8.47 8.67 16.16
N GLU A 94 9.78 8.62 16.41
CA GLU A 94 10.51 9.71 17.05
C GLU A 94 10.41 11.03 16.27
N SER A 95 10.58 10.97 14.94
CA SER A 95 10.46 12.15 14.06
C SER A 95 9.04 12.72 14.07
N LEU A 96 8.01 11.86 13.92
CA LEU A 96 6.61 12.29 13.89
C LEU A 96 6.14 12.80 15.25
N ARG A 97 6.61 12.20 16.35
CA ARG A 97 6.37 12.70 17.71
C ARG A 97 6.94 14.10 17.88
N TYR A 98 8.16 14.35 17.41
CA TYR A 98 8.75 15.69 17.45
C TYR A 98 7.90 16.70 16.67
N VAL A 99 7.47 16.34 15.45
CA VAL A 99 6.61 17.19 14.62
C VAL A 99 5.28 17.47 15.31
N TYR A 100 4.68 16.48 15.98
CA TYR A 100 3.42 16.63 16.71
C TYR A 100 3.55 17.54 17.94
N VAL A 101 4.58 17.35 18.76
CA VAL A 101 4.82 18.17 19.97
C VAL A 101 5.01 19.64 19.59
N ASN A 102 5.65 19.91 18.46
CA ASN A 102 5.87 21.27 17.96
C ASN A 102 4.77 21.73 16.98
N TYR A 103 3.66 21.00 16.86
CA TYR A 103 2.67 21.19 15.80
C TYR A 103 2.08 22.60 15.77
N GLU A 104 1.72 23.18 16.92
CA GLU A 104 1.14 24.53 16.98
C GLU A 104 2.12 25.59 16.44
N GLN A 105 3.40 25.48 16.81
CA GLN A 105 4.45 26.38 16.34
C GLN A 105 4.71 26.19 14.84
N GLN A 106 4.72 24.93 14.37
CA GLN A 106 4.93 24.60 12.96
C GLN A 106 3.74 25.01 12.09
N ASN A 107 2.50 24.92 12.60
CA ASN A 107 1.30 25.27 11.85
C ASN A 107 1.09 26.79 11.75
N ASN A 108 1.54 27.54 12.77
CA ASN A 108 1.51 28.99 12.81
C ASN A 108 2.67 29.65 12.04
N LYS A 109 3.60 28.87 11.45
CA LYS A 109 4.57 29.41 10.49
C LYS A 109 3.81 29.86 9.24
N ASN A 110 3.60 31.17 9.14
CA ASN A 110 3.10 31.82 7.94
C ASN A 110 4.08 31.53 6.78
N GLY A 111 3.72 30.60 5.90
CA GLY A 111 4.55 30.24 4.74
C GLY A 111 4.42 28.80 4.27
N ASP A 112 3.91 27.87 5.09
CA ASP A 112 3.74 26.47 4.66
C ASP A 112 2.70 26.38 3.52
N ASP A 113 3.12 25.76 2.41
CA ASP A 113 2.26 25.53 1.25
C ASP A 113 1.25 24.39 1.50
N LEU A 114 0.26 24.25 0.61
CA LEU A 114 -0.77 23.22 0.72
C LEU A 114 -0.17 21.81 0.81
N SER A 115 0.87 21.55 0.02
CA SER A 115 1.57 20.26 -0.05
C SER A 115 2.15 19.86 1.30
N THR A 116 2.88 20.78 1.95
CA THR A 116 3.53 20.57 3.25
C THR A 116 2.50 20.34 4.34
N VAL A 117 1.45 21.17 4.38
CA VAL A 117 0.39 21.05 5.38
C VAL A 117 -0.36 19.74 5.24
N ALA A 118 -0.75 19.38 4.02
CA ALA A 118 -1.45 18.14 3.75
C ALA A 118 -0.60 16.91 4.07
N ARG A 119 0.69 16.90 3.70
CA ARG A 119 1.61 15.80 4.01
C ARG A 119 1.83 15.64 5.52
N ARG A 120 2.06 16.74 6.24
CA ARG A 120 2.20 16.73 7.71
C ARG A 120 0.94 16.16 8.37
N PHE A 121 -0.23 16.64 7.95
CA PHE A 121 -1.51 16.15 8.44
C PHE A 121 -1.70 14.65 8.16
N HIS A 122 -1.41 14.22 6.92
CA HIS A 122 -1.54 12.83 6.49
C HIS A 122 -0.68 11.89 7.33
N LEU A 123 0.62 12.18 7.45
CA LEU A 123 1.57 11.36 8.21
C LEU A 123 1.20 11.28 9.69
N LEU A 124 0.90 12.42 10.32
CA LEU A 124 0.55 12.44 11.74
C LEU A 124 -0.72 11.62 12.02
N ARG A 125 -1.80 11.83 11.25
CA ARG A 125 -3.05 11.08 11.45
C ARG A 125 -2.91 9.60 11.11
N GLN A 126 -2.13 9.24 10.10
CA GLN A 126 -1.86 7.85 9.77
C GLN A 126 -1.22 7.11 10.94
N HIS A 127 -0.34 7.79 11.68
CA HIS A 127 0.33 7.30 12.89
C HIS A 127 -0.49 7.48 14.19
N GLY A 128 -1.77 7.82 14.07
CA GLY A 128 -2.69 7.88 15.22
C GLY A 128 -2.66 9.18 16.02
N TYR A 129 -1.88 10.19 15.61
CA TYR A 129 -1.88 11.49 16.26
C TYR A 129 -3.21 12.24 15.99
N ASN A 130 -3.76 12.85 17.03
CA ASN A 130 -4.99 13.62 16.91
C ASN A 130 -4.71 15.04 16.43
N VAL A 131 -4.75 15.23 15.11
CA VAL A 131 -4.56 16.52 14.45
C VAL A 131 -5.90 17.07 13.98
N PRO A 132 -6.29 18.32 14.34
CA PRO A 132 -7.57 18.90 13.90
C PRO A 132 -7.56 19.23 12.40
N SER A 133 -8.67 18.96 11.71
CA SER A 133 -8.86 19.30 10.28
C SER A 133 -9.00 20.81 10.02
N GLY A 134 -9.24 21.61 11.06
CA GLY A 134 -9.26 23.07 11.00
C GLY A 134 -7.97 23.70 10.45
N VAL A 135 -6.86 22.95 10.41
CA VAL A 135 -5.62 23.39 9.74
C VAL A 135 -5.80 23.80 8.28
N PHE A 136 -6.81 23.24 7.60
CA PHE A 136 -7.08 23.55 6.20
C PHE A 136 -7.92 24.82 5.99
N GLN A 137 -8.44 25.45 7.05
CA GLN A 137 -9.26 26.67 6.95
C GLN A 137 -8.51 27.84 6.29
N LYS A 138 -7.17 27.87 6.39
CA LYS A 138 -6.34 28.88 5.71
C LYS A 138 -6.33 28.75 4.19
N PHE A 139 -6.85 27.64 3.65
CA PHE A 139 -6.97 27.38 2.21
C PHE A 139 -8.42 27.50 1.73
N THR A 140 -9.33 27.95 2.59
CA THR A 140 -10.74 28.15 2.28
C THR A 140 -11.12 29.63 2.27
N ASP A 141 -12.18 29.97 1.53
CA ASP A 141 -12.81 31.29 1.57
C ASP A 141 -13.71 31.46 2.82
N ASN A 142 -14.39 32.61 2.92
CA ASN A 142 -15.29 32.91 4.03
C ASN A 142 -16.53 32.01 4.08
N GLU A 143 -16.87 31.32 3.00
CA GLU A 143 -17.96 30.34 2.91
C GLU A 143 -17.46 28.93 3.25
N GLY A 144 -16.15 28.77 3.49
CA GLY A 144 -15.47 27.52 3.79
C GLY A 144 -15.17 26.66 2.55
N ASN A 145 -15.32 27.21 1.34
CA ASN A 145 -14.98 26.51 0.11
C ASN A 145 -13.49 26.67 -0.19
N TYR A 146 -12.85 25.64 -0.72
CA TYR A 146 -11.44 25.72 -1.11
C TYR A 146 -11.25 26.75 -2.23
N VAL A 147 -10.25 27.63 -2.05
CA VAL A 147 -10.05 28.76 -2.97
C VAL A 147 -9.55 28.29 -4.34
N ALA A 148 -10.09 28.88 -5.40
CA ALA A 148 -9.74 28.55 -6.80
C ALA A 148 -8.26 28.85 -7.15
N SER A 149 -7.55 29.65 -6.36
CA SER A 149 -6.11 29.87 -6.58
C SER A 149 -5.26 28.61 -6.39
N LEU A 150 -5.80 27.56 -5.73
CA LEU A 150 -5.11 26.27 -5.54
C LEU A 150 -5.10 25.40 -6.79
N GLU A 151 -5.90 25.72 -7.81
CA GLU A 151 -6.09 24.90 -9.02
C GLU A 151 -4.78 24.58 -9.77
N ASN A 152 -3.82 25.50 -9.72
CA ASN A 152 -2.52 25.33 -10.38
C ASN A 152 -1.53 24.49 -9.57
N ASN A 153 -1.78 24.24 -8.28
CA ASN A 153 -0.91 23.45 -7.41
C ASN A 153 -1.33 21.97 -7.40
N VAL A 154 -1.08 21.27 -8.51
CA VAL A 154 -1.49 19.87 -8.69
C VAL A 154 -0.92 18.95 -7.60
N GLU A 155 0.34 19.13 -7.20
CA GLU A 155 0.94 18.32 -6.15
C GLU A 155 0.29 18.58 -4.78
N GLY A 156 0.04 19.84 -4.44
CA GLY A 156 -0.68 20.20 -3.22
C GLY A 156 -2.10 19.63 -3.19
N LEU A 157 -2.81 19.66 -4.32
CA LEU A 157 -4.14 19.06 -4.43
C LEU A 157 -4.11 17.54 -4.29
N LEU A 158 -3.09 16.86 -4.85
CA LEU A 158 -2.92 15.43 -4.68
C LEU A 158 -2.65 15.07 -3.22
N ASN A 159 -1.75 15.81 -2.56
CA ASN A 159 -1.46 15.56 -1.14
C ASN A 159 -2.67 15.86 -0.25
N LEU A 160 -3.45 16.91 -0.56
CA LEU A 160 -4.70 17.20 0.13
C LEU A 160 -5.74 16.10 -0.08
N TYR A 161 -5.87 15.59 -1.30
CA TYR A 161 -6.77 14.48 -1.60
C TYR A 161 -6.43 13.23 -0.77
N GLU A 162 -5.15 12.84 -0.73
CA GLU A 162 -4.69 11.70 0.09
C GLU A 162 -4.93 11.94 1.59
N ALA A 163 -4.61 13.14 2.07
CA ALA A 163 -4.83 13.55 3.45
C ALA A 163 -6.31 13.52 3.84
N ALA A 164 -7.21 13.95 2.95
CA ALA A 164 -8.63 14.03 3.23
C ALA A 164 -9.28 12.66 3.43
N HIS A 165 -8.75 11.57 2.84
CA HIS A 165 -9.22 10.20 3.11
C HIS A 165 -8.91 9.69 4.54
N LEU A 166 -8.26 10.49 5.39
CA LEU A 166 -8.12 10.28 6.84
C LEU A 166 -9.22 10.98 7.66
N LEU A 167 -10.30 11.42 7.02
CA LEU A 167 -11.42 12.09 7.70
C LEU A 167 -12.04 11.20 8.78
N LYS A 168 -12.50 11.86 9.83
CA LYS A 168 -13.32 11.30 10.90
C LYS A 168 -14.75 11.83 10.75
N HIS A 169 -15.67 11.33 11.58
CA HIS A 169 -17.02 11.90 11.64
C HIS A 169 -16.97 13.40 11.94
N ASP A 170 -17.91 14.15 11.34
CA ASP A 170 -18.12 15.57 11.54
C ASP A 170 -16.96 16.48 11.05
N GLU A 171 -16.27 16.07 9.97
CA GLU A 171 -15.18 16.82 9.34
C GLU A 171 -15.50 17.30 7.92
N ASP A 172 -16.58 18.08 7.77
CA ASP A 172 -17.08 18.60 6.49
C ASP A 172 -16.02 19.29 5.61
N ILE A 173 -14.98 19.88 6.23
CA ILE A 173 -13.88 20.49 5.51
C ILE A 173 -13.10 19.47 4.67
N LEU A 174 -12.92 18.24 5.16
CA LEU A 174 -12.22 17.17 4.43
C LEU A 174 -13.12 16.52 3.39
N ASP A 175 -14.43 16.40 3.65
CA ASP A 175 -15.38 15.92 2.64
C ASP A 175 -15.41 16.88 1.44
N ARG A 176 -15.50 18.19 1.70
CA ARG A 176 -15.36 19.22 0.64
C ARG A 176 -14.01 19.15 -0.06
N ALA A 177 -12.93 18.81 0.65
CA ALA A 177 -11.60 18.65 0.06
C ALA A 177 -11.56 17.50 -0.93
N ILE A 178 -12.19 16.36 -0.62
CA ILE A 178 -12.26 15.20 -1.52
C ILE A 178 -12.98 15.58 -2.81
N GLU A 179 -14.14 16.24 -2.70
CA GLU A 179 -14.91 16.69 -3.87
C GLU A 179 -14.14 17.69 -4.72
N PHE A 180 -13.60 18.72 -4.08
CA PHE A 180 -12.78 19.75 -4.71
C PHE A 180 -11.59 19.12 -5.44
N CYS A 181 -10.69 18.44 -4.73
CA CYS A 181 -9.51 17.84 -5.33
C CYS A 181 -9.86 16.84 -6.44
N SER A 182 -10.89 16.00 -6.27
CA SER A 182 -11.29 15.03 -7.29
C SER A 182 -11.69 15.69 -8.61
N SER A 183 -12.47 16.77 -8.54
CA SER A 183 -12.93 17.49 -9.74
C SER A 183 -11.76 18.14 -10.49
N TYR A 184 -10.87 18.83 -9.77
CA TYR A 184 -9.75 19.56 -10.36
C TYR A 184 -8.66 18.63 -10.88
N LEU A 185 -8.29 17.61 -10.11
CA LEU A 185 -7.28 16.64 -10.54
C LEU A 185 -7.74 15.90 -11.83
N ARG A 186 -9.04 15.60 -11.97
CA ARG A 186 -9.60 15.02 -13.21
C ARG A 186 -9.53 16.00 -14.38
N ALA A 187 -9.89 17.27 -14.15
CA ALA A 187 -9.83 18.30 -15.18
C ALA A 187 -8.38 18.58 -15.64
N SER A 188 -7.42 18.57 -14.71
CA SER A 188 -6.00 18.80 -14.97
C SER A 188 -5.36 17.65 -15.75
N LEU A 189 -5.84 16.42 -15.60
CA LEU A 189 -5.31 15.26 -16.31
C LEU A 189 -5.27 15.43 -17.83
N HIS A 190 -6.30 16.07 -18.40
CA HIS A 190 -6.38 16.36 -19.83
C HIS A 190 -5.39 17.42 -20.30
N LYS A 191 -4.89 18.26 -19.39
CA LYS A 191 -3.96 19.37 -19.66
C LYS A 191 -2.50 18.99 -19.38
N MET A 192 -2.26 17.95 -18.58
CA MET A 192 -0.94 17.50 -18.14
C MET A 192 -0.30 16.52 -19.14
N THR A 193 0.00 17.00 -20.34
CA THR A 193 0.78 16.24 -21.34
C THR A 193 2.30 16.33 -21.14
N ALA A 194 2.79 17.30 -20.34
CA ALA A 194 4.21 17.60 -20.21
C ALA A 194 4.95 16.92 -19.04
N ASN A 195 4.26 16.50 -17.97
CA ASN A 195 4.88 15.85 -16.81
C ASN A 195 4.32 14.43 -16.61
N ALA A 196 5.02 13.45 -17.18
CA ALA A 196 4.55 12.06 -17.24
C ALA A 196 4.44 11.39 -15.86
N SER A 197 5.39 11.65 -14.95
CA SER A 197 5.40 11.05 -13.61
C SER A 197 4.23 11.57 -12.76
N LEU A 198 4.02 12.90 -12.72
CA LEU A 198 2.92 13.49 -11.96
C LEU A 198 1.54 13.10 -12.54
N SER A 199 1.42 13.03 -13.87
CA SER A 199 0.19 12.57 -14.53
C SER A 199 -0.15 11.11 -14.19
N LYS A 200 0.85 10.22 -14.11
CA LYS A 200 0.65 8.84 -13.64
C LYS A 200 0.20 8.81 -12.18
N ARG A 201 0.83 9.58 -11.29
CA ARG A 201 0.44 9.68 -9.86
C ARG A 201 -1.01 10.14 -9.70
N VAL A 202 -1.41 11.18 -10.44
CA VAL A 202 -2.79 11.69 -10.41
C VAL A 202 -3.78 10.66 -10.98
N ASN A 203 -3.42 10.00 -12.09
CA ASN A 203 -4.23 8.90 -12.64
C ASN A 203 -4.41 7.77 -11.63
N GLU A 204 -3.35 7.34 -10.95
CA GLU A 204 -3.45 6.25 -9.97
C GLU A 204 -4.34 6.63 -8.79
N ALA A 205 -4.14 7.81 -8.20
CA ALA A 205 -4.94 8.25 -7.06
C ALA A 205 -6.44 8.43 -7.40
N LEU A 206 -6.75 8.97 -8.60
CA LEU A 206 -8.12 9.28 -9.01
C LEU A 206 -8.85 8.16 -9.74
N ILE A 207 -8.22 7.50 -10.71
CA ILE A 207 -8.89 6.51 -11.58
C ILE A 207 -9.06 5.20 -10.82
N LEU A 208 -8.11 4.87 -9.93
CA LEU A 208 -8.20 3.63 -9.18
C LEU A 208 -9.04 3.79 -7.90
N ASN A 209 -9.43 5.02 -7.50
CA ASN A 209 -10.10 5.29 -6.21
C ASN A 209 -9.36 4.66 -5.01
N MET A 210 -8.03 4.57 -5.11
CA MET A 210 -7.17 3.87 -4.16
C MET A 210 -6.23 4.89 -3.54
N PRO A 211 -6.72 5.77 -2.64
CA PRO A 211 -5.83 6.57 -1.81
C PRO A 211 -4.92 5.62 -1.03
N ILE A 212 -3.75 6.08 -0.64
CA ILE A 212 -2.69 5.24 -0.05
C ILE A 212 -3.23 4.46 1.14
N ARG A 213 -4.05 5.09 1.98
CA ARG A 213 -4.68 4.46 3.14
C ARG A 213 -5.63 3.31 2.83
N LYS A 214 -6.19 3.26 1.62
CA LYS A 214 -7.10 2.18 1.17
C LYS A 214 -6.36 1.15 0.31
N THR A 215 -5.05 1.32 0.10
CA THR A 215 -4.24 0.45 -0.74
C THR A 215 -3.46 -0.55 0.11
N LEU A 216 -3.40 -1.80 -0.33
CA LEU A 216 -2.54 -2.81 0.28
C LEU A 216 -1.08 -2.35 0.19
N PRO A 217 -0.31 -2.28 1.30
CA PRO A 217 1.02 -1.68 1.32
C PRO A 217 1.95 -2.22 0.23
N ARG A 218 2.00 -3.55 0.04
CA ARG A 218 2.86 -4.17 -0.99
C ARG A 218 2.43 -3.88 -2.42
N LEU A 219 1.13 -3.78 -2.67
CA LEU A 219 0.61 -3.40 -3.99
C LEU A 219 0.93 -1.93 -4.27
N GLY A 220 0.76 -1.06 -3.28
CA GLY A 220 1.12 0.35 -3.34
C GLY A 220 2.61 0.53 -3.62
N ALA A 221 3.46 -0.13 -2.83
CA ALA A 221 4.91 -0.11 -3.00
C ALA A 221 5.35 -0.54 -4.40
N ARG A 222 4.79 -1.64 -4.91
CA ARG A 222 5.15 -2.14 -6.25
C ARG A 222 4.91 -1.11 -7.36
N LYS A 223 3.81 -0.35 -7.27
CA LYS A 223 3.49 0.72 -8.23
C LYS A 223 4.36 1.96 -8.00
N PHE A 224 4.51 2.34 -6.73
CA PHE A 224 5.23 3.55 -6.35
C PHE A 224 6.72 3.49 -6.67
N VAL A 225 7.37 2.32 -6.61
CA VAL A 225 8.79 2.17 -6.97
C VAL A 225 9.08 2.73 -8.37
N SER A 226 8.24 2.45 -9.36
CA SER A 226 8.43 2.96 -10.72
C SER A 226 8.20 4.46 -10.82
N LEU A 227 7.22 4.99 -10.09
CA LEU A 227 6.94 6.43 -10.04
C LEU A 227 8.07 7.21 -9.37
N TYR A 228 8.63 6.65 -8.29
CA TYR A 228 9.74 7.23 -7.56
C TYR A 228 11.03 7.20 -8.37
N GLU A 229 11.27 6.15 -9.16
CA GLU A 229 12.41 6.09 -10.08
C GLU A 229 12.33 7.13 -11.21
N GLU A 230 11.13 7.49 -11.67
CA GLU A 230 10.91 8.52 -12.69
C GLU A 230 10.98 9.96 -12.14
N ASP A 231 10.98 10.14 -10.82
CA ASP A 231 11.08 11.46 -10.18
C ASP A 231 12.55 11.94 -10.21
N GLU A 232 12.83 13.08 -10.82
CA GLU A 232 14.20 13.63 -10.92
C GLU A 232 14.81 13.95 -9.55
N SER A 233 13.99 14.14 -8.52
CA SER A 233 14.42 14.49 -7.16
C SER A 233 14.62 13.29 -6.24
N HIS A 234 14.42 12.06 -6.74
CA HIS A 234 14.44 10.87 -5.90
C HIS A 234 15.81 10.61 -5.25
N ASN A 235 15.77 10.08 -4.03
CA ASN A 235 16.97 9.63 -3.35
C ASN A 235 17.39 8.24 -3.88
N GLU A 236 18.52 8.15 -4.57
CA GLU A 236 19.02 6.90 -5.15
C GLU A 236 19.29 5.80 -4.11
N ILE A 237 19.79 6.16 -2.93
CA ILE A 237 20.12 5.19 -1.87
C ILE A 237 18.83 4.53 -1.39
N LEU A 238 17.79 5.32 -1.15
CA LEU A 238 16.47 4.83 -0.76
C LEU A 238 15.84 3.98 -1.86
N LEU A 239 15.95 4.38 -3.14
CA LEU A 239 15.41 3.60 -4.25
C LEU A 239 16.10 2.23 -4.36
N LYS A 240 17.43 2.18 -4.26
CA LYS A 240 18.22 0.93 -4.27
C LYS A 240 17.82 0.03 -3.10
N PHE A 241 17.72 0.61 -1.90
CA PHE A 241 17.26 -0.10 -0.70
C PHE A 241 15.88 -0.71 -0.91
N ALA A 242 14.91 0.08 -1.36
CA ALA A 242 13.54 -0.36 -1.57
C ALA A 242 13.42 -1.48 -2.61
N LYS A 243 14.15 -1.39 -3.73
CA LYS A 243 14.16 -2.45 -4.76
C LYS A 243 14.76 -3.75 -4.23
N LEU A 244 15.89 -3.68 -3.53
CA LEU A 244 16.55 -4.85 -2.97
C LEU A 244 15.65 -5.51 -1.91
N ASP A 245 15.13 -4.74 -0.96
CA ASP A 245 14.21 -5.21 0.07
C ASP A 245 12.97 -5.88 -0.55
N PHE A 246 12.34 -5.22 -1.53
CA PHE A 246 11.15 -5.75 -2.19
C PHE A 246 11.40 -7.12 -2.81
N ASN A 247 12.53 -7.29 -3.50
CA ASN A 247 12.90 -8.54 -4.14
C ASN A 247 13.23 -9.64 -3.12
N LEU A 248 13.90 -9.31 -2.02
CA LEU A 248 14.23 -10.28 -0.96
C LEU A 248 12.97 -10.78 -0.25
N VAL A 249 12.07 -9.88 0.12
CA VAL A 249 10.75 -10.23 0.67
C VAL A 249 9.93 -11.05 -0.34
N GLN A 250 10.00 -10.71 -1.62
CA GLN A 250 9.32 -11.49 -2.67
C GLN A 250 9.87 -12.92 -2.79
N LYS A 251 11.21 -13.11 -2.72
CA LYS A 251 11.83 -14.44 -2.70
C LYS A 251 11.34 -15.28 -1.52
N MET A 252 11.19 -14.66 -0.35
CA MET A 252 10.64 -15.30 0.85
C MET A 252 9.17 -15.71 0.63
N HIS A 253 8.30 -14.79 0.19
CA HIS A 253 6.90 -15.09 -0.09
C HIS A 253 6.71 -16.18 -1.16
N GLN A 254 7.57 -16.22 -2.18
CA GLN A 254 7.56 -17.29 -3.19
C GLN A 254 7.84 -18.67 -2.59
N ARG A 255 8.71 -18.76 -1.57
CA ARG A 255 8.98 -20.01 -0.85
C ARG A 255 7.80 -20.45 -0.01
N GLU A 256 7.25 -19.53 0.78
CA GLU A 256 6.06 -19.78 1.60
C GLU A 256 4.89 -20.25 0.73
N LEU A 257 4.65 -19.56 -0.39
CA LEU A 257 3.64 -19.93 -1.35
C LEU A 257 3.91 -21.30 -1.98
N SER A 258 5.18 -21.64 -2.25
CA SER A 258 5.55 -22.97 -2.74
C SER A 258 5.19 -24.07 -1.73
N ASP A 259 5.50 -23.85 -0.45
CA ASP A 259 5.22 -24.80 0.62
C ASP A 259 3.72 -24.95 0.88
N ILE A 260 2.98 -23.84 0.91
CA ILE A 260 1.52 -23.82 1.04
C ILE A 260 0.86 -24.51 -0.16
N THR A 261 1.31 -24.25 -1.38
CA THR A 261 0.79 -24.90 -2.59
C THR A 261 1.05 -26.40 -2.56
N ARG A 262 2.23 -26.82 -2.07
CA ARG A 262 2.56 -28.25 -1.90
C ARG A 262 1.66 -28.92 -0.86
N TRP A 263 1.40 -28.26 0.26
CA TRP A 263 0.46 -28.73 1.27
C TRP A 263 -0.97 -28.84 0.71
N TRP A 264 -1.44 -27.80 0.03
CA TRP A 264 -2.77 -27.75 -0.58
C TRP A 264 -2.96 -28.86 -1.63
N LYS A 265 -1.94 -29.12 -2.44
CA LYS A 265 -1.95 -30.21 -3.43
C LYS A 265 -2.01 -31.60 -2.78
N LYS A 266 -1.31 -31.82 -1.66
CA LYS A 266 -1.43 -33.08 -0.88
C LYS A 266 -2.83 -33.28 -0.31
N PHE A 267 -3.50 -32.19 0.05
CA PHE A 267 -4.86 -32.25 0.56
C PHE A 267 -5.87 -32.61 -0.53
N ASP A 268 -5.60 -32.24 -1.79
CA ASP A 268 -6.36 -32.60 -2.99
C ASP A 268 -7.81 -32.10 -2.97
N VAL A 269 -7.96 -30.79 -2.74
CA VAL A 269 -9.27 -30.12 -2.64
C VAL A 269 -10.08 -30.26 -3.92
N ALA A 270 -9.43 -30.19 -5.08
CA ALA A 270 -10.10 -30.29 -6.37
C ALA A 270 -10.92 -31.59 -6.50
N ASN A 271 -10.37 -32.72 -6.04
CA ASN A 271 -11.07 -34.01 -6.12
C ASN A 271 -11.91 -34.32 -4.88
N LYS A 272 -11.42 -34.00 -3.67
CA LYS A 272 -12.11 -34.36 -2.42
C LYS A 272 -13.24 -33.41 -2.06
N MET A 273 -13.17 -32.15 -2.50
CA MET A 273 -14.14 -31.10 -2.20
C MET A 273 -14.40 -30.22 -3.44
N PRO A 274 -14.93 -30.81 -4.53
CA PRO A 274 -15.16 -30.09 -5.79
C PRO A 274 -16.20 -28.96 -5.68
N TYR A 275 -16.98 -28.94 -4.61
CA TYR A 275 -17.91 -27.87 -4.28
C TYR A 275 -17.24 -26.64 -3.66
N ALA A 276 -15.96 -26.71 -3.26
CA ALA A 276 -15.21 -25.61 -2.69
C ALA A 276 -14.38 -24.89 -3.77
N ARG A 277 -14.08 -23.60 -3.55
CA ARG A 277 -13.23 -22.82 -4.46
C ARG A 277 -11.75 -23.17 -4.21
N ASP A 278 -11.06 -23.58 -5.27
CA ASP A 278 -9.61 -23.82 -5.25
C ASP A 278 -8.83 -22.51 -5.48
N ARG A 279 -8.56 -21.76 -4.41
CA ARG A 279 -8.01 -20.39 -4.48
C ARG A 279 -6.88 -20.13 -3.49
N ILE A 280 -6.00 -21.12 -3.30
CA ILE A 280 -4.94 -21.03 -2.29
C ILE A 280 -3.96 -19.87 -2.53
N VAL A 281 -3.67 -19.56 -3.80
CA VAL A 281 -2.79 -18.45 -4.18
C VAL A 281 -3.43 -17.11 -3.87
N GLU A 282 -4.71 -16.94 -4.19
CA GLU A 282 -5.45 -15.72 -3.86
C GLU A 282 -5.57 -15.54 -2.34
N LEU A 283 -5.81 -16.63 -1.60
CA LEU A 283 -5.82 -16.58 -0.13
C LEU A 283 -4.46 -16.15 0.45
N PHE A 284 -3.36 -16.65 -0.12
CA PHE A 284 -2.02 -16.21 0.27
C PHE A 284 -1.77 -14.74 -0.08
N MET A 285 -2.26 -14.26 -1.24
CA MET A 285 -2.21 -12.85 -1.60
C MET A 285 -2.96 -11.98 -0.57
N TRP A 286 -4.11 -12.44 -0.07
CA TRP A 286 -4.83 -11.75 1.01
C TRP A 286 -3.99 -11.66 2.29
N MET A 287 -3.29 -12.74 2.68
CA MET A 287 -2.42 -12.73 3.86
C MET A 287 -1.26 -11.75 3.72
N THR A 288 -0.57 -11.76 2.57
CA THR A 288 0.51 -10.80 2.28
C THR A 288 0.03 -9.36 2.13
N GLY A 289 -1.27 -9.13 1.96
CA GLY A 289 -1.89 -7.82 2.05
C GLY A 289 -2.06 -7.31 3.49
N ILE A 290 -2.11 -8.21 4.47
CA ILE A 290 -2.28 -7.88 5.90
C ILE A 290 -0.92 -7.82 6.58
N PHE A 291 -0.09 -8.86 6.42
CA PHE A 291 1.25 -8.97 6.97
C PHE A 291 2.20 -9.40 5.87
N PHE A 292 3.14 -8.54 5.50
CA PHE A 292 4.12 -8.84 4.46
C PHE A 292 5.53 -8.94 5.01
N GLU A 293 5.75 -8.41 6.20
CA GLU A 293 7.02 -8.25 6.84
C GLU A 293 7.61 -9.62 7.22
N PRO A 294 8.91 -9.85 7.00
CA PRO A 294 9.55 -11.14 7.30
C PRO A 294 9.38 -11.66 8.73
N CYS A 295 9.20 -10.77 9.71
CA CYS A 295 8.97 -11.16 11.10
C CYS A 295 7.65 -11.91 11.31
N TYR A 296 6.69 -11.76 10.39
CA TYR A 296 5.38 -12.43 10.45
C TYR A 296 5.29 -13.69 9.58
N ALA A 297 6.41 -14.22 9.06
CA ALA A 297 6.43 -15.39 8.18
C ALA A 297 5.70 -16.66 8.73
N LYS A 298 5.45 -16.73 10.05
CA LYS A 298 4.72 -17.84 10.68
C LYS A 298 3.23 -17.56 10.97
N ALA A 299 2.80 -16.30 10.92
CA ALA A 299 1.44 -15.87 11.27
C ALA A 299 0.45 -16.22 10.16
#